data_AF-A0A239P3I6-F1
#
_entry.id   AF-A0A239P3I6-F1
#
_cell.length_a   1.000
_cell.length_b   1.000
_cell.length_c   1.000
_cell.angle_alpha   90.00
_cell.angle_beta   90.00
_cell.angle_gamma   90.00
#
_symmetry.space_group_name_H-M   'P 1'
#
loop_
_entity.id
_entity.type
_entity.pdbx_description
1 polymer ?
#
loop_
_entity_poly.entity_id
_entity_poly.type
_entity_poly.pdbx_seq_one_letter_code
_entity_poly.pdbx_strand_id
1 'polypeptide(L)'
;MSGKERREQLIQISRTLFAEKGFDGTSVEEIAATANVSKPVVYEHFGGKEGVYAVVVDREMQKLLGMVTEALAASHSLIKLERAALALLAYVEENSEGFRILVRDSHAASGTGTFASLINDIASQVEDVMVDEFIERDYDPKLAPMYAQMLVGMVALTGQWWLDVRKPPREEVAAHLVNLAWNGLTGLDPRPRLTASSRGLEQRRTPLPPRPTDKELREMEKARERELREQEKLREREQREAEKLAREQEKLRLREQRELEKAREREFREQERLFRDQEKARERELREQEKLRAREAKAAEKEAARQAESTEHLGMEQEKLEPTE
;
A
#
# COMPACT_ATOMS: atom_id res chain seq x y z
N MET A 1 -5.37 33.19 -8.64
CA MET A 1 -6.44 32.22 -8.35
C MET A 1 -7.77 32.85 -8.71
N SER A 2 -8.56 32.19 -9.54
CA SER A 2 -9.97 32.52 -9.77
C SER A 2 -10.79 32.23 -8.51
N GLY A 3 -11.99 32.83 -8.40
CA GLY A 3 -12.91 32.55 -7.29
C GLY A 3 -13.30 31.06 -7.21
N LYS A 4 -13.32 30.35 -8.35
CA LYS A 4 -13.58 28.90 -8.41
C LYS A 4 -12.41 28.08 -7.84
N GLU A 5 -11.17 28.41 -8.23
CA GLU A 5 -9.97 27.77 -7.68
C GLU A 5 -9.85 28.01 -6.17
N ARG A 6 -10.24 29.21 -5.71
CA ARG A 6 -10.26 29.54 -4.29
C ARG A 6 -11.29 28.71 -3.53
N ARG A 7 -12.52 28.61 -4.05
CA ARG A 7 -13.58 27.81 -3.45
C ARG A 7 -13.15 26.34 -3.35
N GLU A 8 -12.50 25.81 -4.38
CA GLU A 8 -11.98 24.45 -4.38
C GLU A 8 -10.88 24.24 -3.34
N GLN A 9 -9.94 25.18 -3.23
CA GLN A 9 -8.90 25.17 -2.20
C GLN A 9 -9.50 25.11 -0.79
N LEU A 10 -10.53 25.93 -0.54
CA LEU A 10 -11.21 25.97 0.77
C LEU A 10 -11.93 24.66 1.08
N ILE A 11 -12.57 24.03 0.10
CA ILE A 11 -13.22 22.71 0.27
C ILE A 11 -12.16 21.65 0.63
N GLN A 12 -11.05 21.62 -0.10
CA GLN A 12 -9.99 20.64 0.11
C GLN A 12 -9.36 20.77 1.50
N ILE A 13 -9.05 22.00 1.93
CA ILE A 13 -8.48 22.27 3.26
C ILE A 13 -9.48 21.94 4.37
N SER A 14 -10.74 22.33 4.18
CA SER A 14 -11.79 22.03 5.15
C SER A 14 -12.00 20.52 5.31
N ARG A 15 -11.94 19.75 4.21
CA ARG A 15 -12.02 18.29 4.24
C ARG A 15 -10.94 17.70 5.14
N THR A 16 -9.67 18.08 4.95
CA THR A 16 -8.58 17.58 5.79
C THR A 16 -8.80 17.93 7.27
N LEU A 17 -9.14 19.19 7.57
CA LEU A 17 -9.38 19.62 8.95
C LEU A 17 -10.55 18.88 9.61
N PHE A 18 -11.67 18.72 8.90
CA PHE A 18 -12.82 17.96 9.41
C PHE A 18 -12.51 16.48 9.60
N ALA A 19 -11.73 15.86 8.70
CA ALA A 19 -11.33 14.47 8.85
C ALA A 19 -10.45 14.24 10.10
N GLU A 20 -9.54 15.16 10.39
CA GLU A 20 -8.64 15.09 11.55
C GLU A 20 -9.38 15.39 12.86
N LYS A 21 -10.08 16.52 12.92
CA LYS A 21 -10.58 17.10 14.18
C LYS A 21 -12.09 16.91 14.40
N GLY A 22 -12.82 16.47 13.38
CA GLY A 22 -14.28 16.46 13.38
C GLY A 22 -14.88 17.86 13.20
N PHE A 23 -16.19 17.93 13.07
CA PHE A 23 -16.92 19.19 12.91
C PHE A 23 -16.73 20.16 14.08
N ASP A 24 -16.85 19.66 15.32
CA ASP A 24 -16.76 20.48 16.54
C ASP A 24 -15.34 20.98 16.81
N GLY A 25 -14.33 20.17 16.47
CA GLY A 25 -12.91 20.50 16.65
C GLY A 25 -12.35 21.46 15.60
N THR A 26 -13.12 21.81 14.57
CA THR A 26 -12.71 22.69 13.47
C THR A 26 -13.38 24.06 13.60
N SER A 27 -12.65 25.14 13.26
CA SER A 27 -13.15 26.52 13.29
C SER A 27 -12.97 27.22 11.94
N VAL A 28 -13.78 28.25 11.66
CA VAL A 28 -13.67 29.06 10.43
C VAL A 28 -12.34 29.82 10.41
N GLU A 29 -11.89 30.27 11.58
CA GLU A 29 -10.58 30.87 11.86
C GLU A 29 -9.46 30.00 11.31
N GLU A 30 -9.49 28.72 11.66
CA GLU A 30 -8.45 27.76 11.30
C GLU A 30 -8.50 27.44 9.80
N ILE A 31 -9.69 27.25 9.23
CA ILE A 31 -9.85 27.05 7.78
C ILE A 31 -9.26 28.25 7.02
N ALA A 32 -9.59 29.47 7.43
CA ALA A 32 -9.10 30.68 6.79
C ALA A 32 -7.57 30.81 6.91
N ALA A 33 -7.03 30.56 8.11
CA ALA A 33 -5.58 30.61 8.36
C ALA A 33 -4.82 29.58 7.51
N THR A 34 -5.27 28.33 7.49
CA THR A 34 -4.65 27.25 6.70
C THR A 34 -4.75 27.51 5.20
N ALA A 35 -5.84 28.12 4.73
CA ALA A 35 -6.02 28.52 3.34
C ALA A 35 -5.32 29.82 2.94
N ASN A 36 -4.66 30.50 3.89
CA ASN A 36 -4.05 31.81 3.71
C ASN A 36 -5.04 32.83 3.12
N VAL A 37 -6.23 32.90 3.72
CA VAL A 37 -7.29 33.88 3.41
C VAL A 37 -7.81 34.55 4.67
N SER A 38 -8.52 35.66 4.50
CA SER A 38 -9.24 36.30 5.59
C SER A 38 -10.55 35.55 5.90
N LYS A 39 -11.01 35.58 7.16
CA LYS A 39 -12.29 34.95 7.55
C LYS A 39 -13.48 35.37 6.69
N PRO A 40 -13.65 36.66 6.30
CA PRO A 40 -14.76 37.07 5.43
C PRO A 40 -14.85 36.29 4.13
N VAL A 41 -13.72 35.84 3.56
CA VAL A 41 -13.71 35.03 2.32
C VAL A 41 -14.39 33.68 2.53
N VAL A 42 -14.19 33.03 3.69
CA VAL A 42 -14.87 31.75 4.00
C VAL A 42 -16.37 31.96 4.17
N TYR A 43 -16.77 33.04 4.86
CA TYR A 43 -18.18 33.41 5.01
C TYR A 43 -18.84 33.79 3.68
N GLU A 44 -18.13 34.48 2.79
CA GLU A 44 -18.62 34.84 1.45
C GLU A 44 -18.90 33.59 0.60
N HIS A 45 -18.01 32.60 0.65
CA HIS A 45 -18.15 31.39 -0.17
C HIS A 45 -19.13 30.36 0.38
N PHE A 46 -19.27 30.26 1.71
CA PHE A 46 -19.97 29.14 2.35
C PHE A 46 -20.93 29.55 3.47
N GLY A 47 -21.00 30.82 3.86
CA GLY A 47 -21.88 31.29 4.94
C GLY A 47 -21.46 30.85 6.35
N GLY A 48 -20.34 30.14 6.51
CA GLY A 48 -19.82 29.70 7.81
C GLY A 48 -19.26 28.28 7.78
N LYS A 49 -19.07 27.71 8.98
CA LYS A 49 -18.54 26.35 9.17
C LYS A 49 -19.52 25.28 8.69
N GLU A 50 -20.79 25.47 9.00
CA GLU A 50 -21.90 24.58 8.65
C GLU A 50 -22.03 24.45 7.13
N GLY A 51 -21.95 25.55 6.40
CA GLY A 51 -22.08 25.54 4.95
C GLY A 51 -20.87 24.92 4.25
N VAL A 52 -19.65 25.16 4.73
CA VAL A 52 -18.47 24.49 4.13
C VAL A 52 -18.47 23.00 4.44
N TYR A 53 -18.90 22.61 5.65
CA TYR A 53 -19.07 21.22 6.04
C TYR A 53 -20.12 20.52 5.16
N ALA A 54 -21.29 21.14 4.98
CA ALA A 54 -22.35 20.64 4.12
C ALA A 54 -21.88 20.40 2.68
N VAL A 55 -21.09 21.32 2.12
CA VAL A 55 -20.50 21.18 0.77
C VAL A 55 -19.50 20.03 0.70
N VAL A 56 -18.68 19.83 1.74
CA VAL A 56 -17.75 18.70 1.82
C VAL A 56 -18.53 17.38 1.87
N VAL A 57 -19.51 17.26 2.77
CA VAL A 57 -20.34 16.05 2.93
C VAL A 57 -21.10 15.73 1.63
N ASP A 58 -21.78 16.70 1.03
CA ASP A 58 -22.54 16.51 -0.21
C ASP A 58 -21.64 16.00 -1.34
N ARG A 59 -20.42 16.53 -1.46
CA ARG A 59 -19.46 16.08 -2.48
C ARG A 59 -19.01 14.64 -2.25
N GLU A 60 -18.69 14.27 -1.01
CA GLU A 60 -18.26 12.91 -0.69
C GLU A 60 -19.42 11.92 -0.82
N MET A 61 -20.65 12.31 -0.45
CA MET A 61 -21.87 11.54 -0.69
C MET A 61 -22.10 11.31 -2.18
N GLN A 62 -22.09 12.35 -3.00
CA GLN A 62 -22.29 12.24 -4.45
C GLN A 62 -21.23 11.37 -5.11
N LYS A 63 -19.98 11.49 -4.66
CA LYS A 63 -18.88 10.66 -5.16
C LYS A 63 -19.11 9.18 -4.83
N LEU A 64 -19.41 8.85 -3.58
CA LEU A 64 -19.64 7.47 -3.18
C LEU A 64 -20.90 6.88 -3.83
N LEU A 65 -21.99 7.65 -3.87
CA LEU A 65 -23.24 7.25 -4.52
C LEU A 65 -23.01 6.97 -6.02
N GLY A 66 -22.32 7.87 -6.72
CA GLY A 66 -22.01 7.71 -8.14
C GLY A 66 -21.18 6.46 -8.43
N MET A 67 -20.19 6.15 -7.58
CA MET A 67 -19.39 4.94 -7.70
C MET A 67 -20.23 3.66 -7.52
N VAL A 68 -21.17 3.66 -6.57
CA VAL A 68 -22.07 2.52 -6.37
C VAL A 68 -23.05 2.39 -7.53
N THR A 69 -23.64 3.49 -8.00
CA THR A 69 -24.53 3.49 -9.16
C THR A 69 -23.83 2.93 -10.41
N GLU A 70 -22.58 3.31 -10.65
CA GLU A 70 -21.77 2.77 -11.75
C GLU A 70 -21.49 1.27 -11.58
N ALA A 71 -21.19 0.82 -10.36
CA ALA A 71 -20.98 -0.60 -10.07
C ALA A 71 -22.25 -1.45 -10.32
N LEU A 72 -23.42 -0.93 -9.94
CA LEU A 72 -24.71 -1.59 -10.11
C LEU A 72 -25.21 -1.62 -11.56
N ALA A 73 -24.63 -0.81 -12.45
CA ALA A 73 -24.96 -0.82 -13.88
C ALA A 73 -24.43 -2.05 -14.65
N ALA A 74 -23.65 -2.93 -14.01
CA ALA A 74 -23.18 -4.17 -14.63
C ALA A 74 -24.34 -5.13 -14.95
N SER A 75 -24.19 -5.99 -15.95
CA SER A 75 -25.28 -6.87 -16.40
C SER A 75 -25.59 -8.04 -15.44
N HIS A 76 -24.57 -8.61 -14.79
CA HIS A 76 -24.72 -9.81 -13.95
C HIS A 76 -24.69 -9.46 -12.46
N SER A 77 -25.60 -10.04 -11.66
CA SER A 77 -25.76 -9.77 -10.21
C SER A 77 -24.47 -10.02 -9.41
N LEU A 78 -23.71 -11.08 -9.71
CA LEU A 78 -22.40 -11.32 -9.07
C LEU A 78 -21.39 -10.21 -9.39
N ILE A 79 -21.32 -9.78 -10.64
CA ILE A 79 -20.39 -8.72 -11.07
C ILE A 79 -20.78 -7.38 -10.43
N LYS A 80 -22.09 -7.09 -10.29
CA LYS A 80 -22.57 -5.91 -9.55
C LYS A 80 -22.02 -5.91 -8.12
N LEU A 81 -22.12 -7.05 -7.43
CA LEU A 81 -21.64 -7.22 -6.05
C LEU A 81 -20.12 -7.08 -5.94
N GLU A 82 -19.36 -7.71 -6.85
CA GLU A 82 -17.89 -7.59 -6.91
C GLU A 82 -17.46 -6.14 -7.11
N ARG A 83 -18.06 -5.46 -8.10
CA ARG A 83 -17.76 -4.05 -8.39
C ARG A 83 -18.13 -3.13 -7.24
N ALA A 84 -19.28 -3.34 -6.60
CA ALA A 84 -19.71 -2.49 -5.49
C ALA A 84 -18.79 -2.63 -4.27
N ALA A 85 -18.39 -3.86 -3.92
CA ALA A 85 -17.45 -4.11 -2.83
C ALA A 85 -16.07 -3.50 -3.11
N LEU A 86 -15.52 -3.72 -4.31
CA LEU A 86 -14.24 -3.14 -4.71
C LEU A 86 -14.29 -1.62 -4.79
N ALA A 87 -15.37 -1.04 -5.32
CA ALA A 87 -15.55 0.40 -5.42
C ALA A 87 -15.56 1.05 -4.03
N LEU A 88 -16.32 0.50 -3.07
CA LEU A 88 -16.29 1.02 -1.71
C LEU A 88 -14.88 0.94 -1.13
N LEU A 89 -14.23 -0.22 -1.16
CA LEU A 89 -12.92 -0.39 -0.54
C LEU A 89 -11.85 0.49 -1.21
N ALA A 90 -11.89 0.65 -2.53
CA ALA A 90 -11.04 1.59 -3.25
C ALA A 90 -11.29 3.04 -2.80
N TYR A 91 -12.56 3.43 -2.63
CA TYR A 91 -12.90 4.75 -2.08
C TYR A 91 -12.35 4.93 -0.65
N VAL A 92 -12.51 3.94 0.23
CA VAL A 92 -12.00 3.99 1.61
C VAL A 92 -10.48 4.13 1.60
N GLU A 93 -9.78 3.44 0.70
CA GLU A 93 -8.31 3.52 0.56
C GLU A 93 -7.85 4.88 0.03
N GLU A 94 -8.37 5.29 -1.13
CA GLU A 94 -7.93 6.49 -1.86
C GLU A 94 -8.46 7.80 -1.26
N ASN A 95 -9.60 7.75 -0.55
CA ASN A 95 -10.31 8.91 -0.02
C ASN A 95 -10.64 8.75 1.48
N SER A 96 -9.65 8.28 2.24
CA SER A 96 -9.75 8.01 3.68
C SER A 96 -10.34 9.19 4.48
N GLU A 97 -9.97 10.42 4.13
CA GLU A 97 -10.48 11.64 4.77
C GLU A 97 -11.99 11.79 4.56
N GLY A 98 -12.45 11.69 3.31
CA GLY A 98 -13.86 11.82 2.95
C GLY A 98 -14.71 10.74 3.62
N PHE A 99 -14.25 9.49 3.55
CA PHE A 99 -14.95 8.39 4.20
C PHE A 99 -15.02 8.56 5.74
N ARG A 100 -13.94 9.04 6.37
CA ARG A 100 -13.94 9.32 7.82
C ARG A 100 -14.94 10.41 8.19
N ILE A 101 -15.06 11.47 7.39
CA ILE A 101 -16.05 12.54 7.61
C ILE A 101 -17.46 11.97 7.54
N LEU A 102 -17.75 11.18 6.51
CA LEU A 102 -19.05 10.54 6.35
C LEU A 102 -19.38 9.68 7.58
N VAL A 103 -18.49 8.77 7.98
CA VAL A 103 -18.76 7.83 9.09
C VAL A 103 -18.84 8.49 10.46
N ARG A 104 -18.06 9.55 10.72
CA ARG A 104 -17.87 10.12 12.06
C ARG A 104 -19.01 11.05 12.50
N ASP A 105 -19.61 11.80 11.58
CA ASP A 105 -20.47 12.94 11.93
C ASP A 105 -21.85 12.86 11.27
N SER A 106 -22.76 12.11 11.89
CA SER A 106 -24.21 12.21 11.66
C SER A 106 -24.81 13.41 12.42
N HIS A 107 -24.20 14.60 12.30
CA HIS A 107 -24.73 15.81 12.90
C HIS A 107 -25.94 16.31 12.08
N ALA A 108 -27.15 16.08 12.60
CA ALA A 108 -28.41 16.50 11.98
C ALA A 108 -28.57 18.04 11.86
N ALA A 109 -27.71 18.81 12.52
CA ALA A 109 -27.78 20.28 12.58
C ALA A 109 -27.51 20.98 11.23
N SER A 110 -26.86 20.30 10.27
CA SER A 110 -26.45 20.89 8.99
C SER A 110 -27.52 20.84 7.89
N GLY A 111 -28.68 20.20 8.13
CA GLY A 111 -29.77 20.05 7.15
C GLY A 111 -29.40 19.29 5.86
N THR A 112 -28.17 18.78 5.77
CA THR A 112 -27.60 18.03 4.64
C THR A 112 -27.33 16.60 5.06
N GLY A 113 -27.36 15.68 4.09
CA GLY A 113 -27.46 14.23 4.30
C GLY A 113 -26.50 13.66 5.36
N THR A 114 -26.99 12.68 6.10
CA THR A 114 -26.18 11.93 7.06
C THR A 114 -25.62 10.68 6.39
N PHE A 115 -24.60 10.06 6.98
CA PHE A 115 -24.17 8.73 6.53
C PHE A 115 -25.31 7.71 6.53
N ALA A 116 -26.22 7.80 7.50
CA ALA A 116 -27.42 6.98 7.52
C ALA A 116 -28.33 7.22 6.30
N SER A 117 -28.51 8.47 5.85
CA SER A 117 -29.28 8.74 4.63
C SER A 117 -28.56 8.24 3.38
N LEU A 118 -27.23 8.39 3.30
CA LEU A 118 -26.44 7.83 2.20
C LEU A 118 -26.58 6.30 2.11
N ILE A 119 -26.51 5.62 3.26
CA ILE A 119 -26.71 4.17 3.34
C ILE A 119 -28.11 3.79 2.90
N ASN A 120 -29.14 4.55 3.29
CA ASN A 120 -30.51 4.31 2.84
C ASN A 120 -30.67 4.55 1.34
N ASP A 121 -30.07 5.60 0.77
CA ASP A 121 -30.13 5.88 -0.67
C ASP A 121 -29.47 4.77 -1.49
N ILE A 122 -28.32 4.27 -1.00
CA ILE A 122 -27.62 3.12 -1.59
C ILE A 122 -28.47 1.84 -1.43
N ALA A 123 -29.08 1.63 -0.26
CA ALA A 123 -29.95 0.47 -0.03
C ALA A 123 -31.17 0.48 -0.96
N SER A 124 -31.77 1.64 -1.23
CA SER A 124 -32.85 1.76 -2.22
C SER A 124 -32.40 1.35 -3.62
N GLN A 125 -31.20 1.76 -4.07
CA GLN A 125 -30.68 1.31 -5.38
C GLN A 125 -30.43 -0.21 -5.42
N VAL A 126 -29.98 -0.79 -4.31
CA VAL A 126 -29.76 -2.25 -4.21
C VAL A 126 -31.11 -2.99 -4.13
N GLU A 127 -32.11 -2.41 -3.46
CA GLU A 127 -33.47 -2.94 -3.40
C GLU A 127 -34.07 -3.12 -4.79
N ASP A 128 -33.98 -2.09 -5.65
CA ASP A 128 -34.50 -2.16 -7.03
C ASP A 128 -33.92 -3.37 -7.78
N VAL A 129 -32.61 -3.62 -7.65
CA VAL A 129 -31.93 -4.78 -8.26
C VAL A 129 -32.40 -6.10 -7.63
N MET A 130 -32.65 -6.11 -6.33
CA MET A 130 -33.04 -7.32 -5.59
C MET A 130 -34.50 -7.70 -5.85
N VAL A 131 -35.40 -6.74 -6.04
CA VAL A 131 -36.81 -6.97 -6.36
C VAL A 131 -36.92 -7.81 -7.64
N ASP A 132 -36.18 -7.43 -8.69
CA ASP A 132 -36.18 -8.16 -9.96
C ASP A 132 -35.73 -9.62 -9.77
N GLU A 133 -34.61 -9.84 -9.05
CA GLU A 133 -34.07 -11.18 -8.79
C GLU A 133 -35.00 -12.01 -7.90
N PHE A 134 -35.69 -11.39 -6.94
CA PHE A 134 -36.62 -12.09 -6.05
C PHE A 134 -37.85 -12.58 -6.80
N ILE A 135 -38.37 -11.78 -7.74
CA ILE A 135 -39.47 -12.18 -8.60
C ILE A 135 -39.06 -13.40 -9.45
N GLU A 136 -37.87 -13.37 -10.05
CA GLU A 136 -37.38 -14.48 -10.88
C GLU A 136 -37.19 -15.79 -10.10
N ARG A 137 -36.93 -15.71 -8.79
CA ARG A 137 -36.65 -16.86 -7.92
C ARG A 137 -37.80 -17.28 -6.99
N ASP A 138 -39.00 -16.75 -7.19
CA ASP A 138 -40.20 -17.02 -6.36
C ASP A 138 -40.01 -16.64 -4.87
N TYR A 139 -39.29 -15.55 -4.62
CA TYR A 139 -39.17 -14.91 -3.30
C TYR A 139 -40.17 -13.77 -3.16
N ASP A 140 -40.59 -13.47 -1.91
CA ASP A 140 -41.45 -12.32 -1.64
C ASP A 140 -40.67 -11.00 -1.85
N PRO A 141 -40.99 -10.20 -2.89
CA PRO A 141 -40.24 -8.98 -3.20
C PRO A 141 -40.37 -7.93 -2.10
N LYS A 142 -41.39 -8.00 -1.24
CA LYS A 142 -41.56 -7.10 -0.09
C LYS A 142 -40.44 -7.23 0.95
N LEU A 143 -39.67 -8.31 0.89
CA LEU A 143 -38.52 -8.53 1.75
C LEU A 143 -37.22 -7.93 1.17
N ALA A 144 -37.20 -7.56 -0.12
CA ALA A 144 -36.03 -6.98 -0.77
C ALA A 144 -35.42 -5.77 -0.02
N PRO A 145 -36.20 -4.78 0.50
CA PRO A 145 -35.63 -3.67 1.28
C PRO A 145 -34.81 -4.15 2.48
N MET A 146 -35.30 -5.18 3.18
CA MET A 146 -34.63 -5.74 4.35
C MET A 146 -33.29 -6.39 3.97
N TYR A 147 -33.26 -7.18 2.89
CA TYR A 147 -32.02 -7.80 2.42
C TYR A 147 -31.03 -6.78 1.85
N ALA A 148 -31.51 -5.77 1.14
CA ALA A 148 -30.68 -4.66 0.66
C ALA A 148 -30.00 -3.95 1.85
N GLN A 149 -30.75 -3.66 2.92
CA GLN A 149 -30.17 -3.07 4.14
C GLN A 149 -29.11 -3.96 4.78
N MET A 150 -29.32 -5.28 4.82
CA MET A 150 -28.33 -6.23 5.35
C MET A 150 -27.04 -6.24 4.51
N LEU A 151 -27.17 -6.26 3.18
CA LEU A 151 -26.03 -6.26 2.26
C LEU A 151 -25.23 -4.97 2.35
N VAL A 152 -25.91 -3.82 2.26
CA VAL A 152 -25.27 -2.51 2.35
C VAL A 152 -24.63 -2.32 3.71
N GLY A 153 -25.31 -2.71 4.80
CA GLY A 153 -24.76 -2.66 6.15
C GLY A 153 -23.50 -3.51 6.32
N MET A 154 -23.51 -4.74 5.82
CA MET A 154 -22.34 -5.64 5.86
C MET A 154 -21.12 -5.01 5.15
N VAL A 155 -21.33 -4.45 3.96
CA VAL A 155 -20.25 -3.85 3.17
C VAL A 155 -19.77 -2.54 3.80
N ALA A 156 -20.68 -1.66 4.22
CA ALA A 156 -20.34 -0.38 4.85
C ALA A 156 -19.61 -0.53 6.19
N LEU A 157 -20.11 -1.41 7.08
CA LEU A 157 -19.48 -1.65 8.39
C LEU A 157 -18.13 -2.34 8.25
N THR A 158 -17.98 -3.23 7.27
CA THR A 158 -16.67 -3.84 6.98
C THR A 158 -15.70 -2.79 6.43
N GLY A 159 -16.15 -1.89 5.55
CA GLY A 159 -15.36 -0.76 5.08
C GLY A 159 -14.91 0.17 6.21
N GLN A 160 -15.79 0.44 7.18
CA GLN A 160 -15.47 1.18 8.39
C GLN A 160 -14.40 0.49 9.25
N TRP A 161 -14.54 -0.81 9.49
CA TRP A 161 -13.49 -1.56 10.19
C TRP A 161 -12.16 -1.55 9.43
N TRP A 162 -12.21 -1.72 8.11
CA TRP A 162 -11.03 -1.79 7.26
C TRP A 162 -10.32 -0.44 7.08
N LEU A 163 -11.03 0.69 7.24
CA LEU A 163 -10.46 2.04 7.31
C LEU A 163 -9.30 2.12 8.30
N ASP A 164 -9.46 1.47 9.47
CA ASP A 164 -8.49 1.51 10.56
C ASP A 164 -7.46 0.37 10.47
N VAL A 165 -7.88 -0.84 10.08
CA VAL A 165 -7.01 -2.03 10.10
C VAL A 165 -6.12 -2.15 8.86
N ARG A 166 -6.62 -1.78 7.67
CA ARG A 166 -5.90 -1.84 6.37
C ARG A 166 -5.30 -3.20 5.99
N LYS A 167 -5.69 -4.27 6.67
CA LYS A 167 -5.27 -5.65 6.40
C LYS A 167 -6.46 -6.58 6.60
N PRO A 168 -6.66 -7.59 5.72
CA PRO A 168 -5.90 -7.90 4.50
C PRO A 168 -6.05 -6.84 3.38
N PRO A 169 -5.35 -6.93 2.22
CA PRO A 169 -5.53 -5.99 1.11
C PRO A 169 -6.99 -5.95 0.62
N ARG A 170 -7.38 -4.84 -0.03
CA ARG A 170 -8.78 -4.59 -0.42
C ARG A 170 -9.39 -5.69 -1.28
N GLU A 171 -8.60 -6.30 -2.18
CA GLU A 171 -9.08 -7.36 -3.06
C GLU A 171 -9.46 -8.62 -2.28
N GLU A 172 -8.72 -8.93 -1.21
CA GLU A 172 -8.99 -10.07 -0.35
C GLU A 172 -10.22 -9.80 0.53
N VAL A 173 -10.34 -8.60 1.09
CA VAL A 173 -11.55 -8.19 1.83
C VAL A 173 -12.79 -8.24 0.92
N ALA A 174 -12.68 -7.72 -0.31
CA ALA A 174 -13.73 -7.76 -1.30
C ALA A 174 -14.13 -9.20 -1.64
N ALA A 175 -13.16 -10.08 -1.89
CA ALA A 175 -13.41 -11.49 -2.18
C ALA A 175 -14.18 -12.18 -1.05
N HIS A 176 -13.83 -11.92 0.22
CA HIS A 176 -14.54 -12.47 1.37
C HIS A 176 -15.95 -11.90 1.53
N LEU A 177 -16.15 -10.60 1.33
CA LEU A 177 -17.47 -9.96 1.35
C LEU A 177 -18.39 -10.53 0.27
N VAL A 178 -17.90 -10.59 -0.97
CA VAL A 178 -18.63 -11.13 -2.12
C VAL A 178 -18.95 -12.60 -1.88
N ASN A 179 -17.99 -13.39 -1.41
CA ASN A 179 -18.19 -14.81 -1.15
C ASN A 179 -19.28 -15.05 -0.10
N LEU A 180 -19.25 -14.31 1.02
CA LEU A 180 -20.29 -14.42 2.05
C LEU A 180 -21.68 -14.02 1.53
N ALA A 181 -21.75 -12.86 0.87
CA ALA A 181 -23.00 -12.34 0.32
C ALA A 181 -23.57 -13.27 -0.76
N TRP A 182 -22.76 -13.69 -1.73
CA TRP A 182 -23.19 -14.54 -2.84
C TRP A 182 -23.65 -15.91 -2.38
N ASN A 183 -22.86 -16.61 -1.55
CA ASN A 183 -23.25 -17.93 -1.04
C ASN A 183 -24.46 -17.83 -0.11
N GLY A 184 -24.60 -16.73 0.64
CA GLY A 184 -25.78 -16.47 1.46
C GLY A 184 -27.05 -16.25 0.64
N LEU A 185 -27.00 -15.37 -0.37
CA LEU A 185 -28.15 -15.03 -1.22
C LEU A 185 -28.57 -16.17 -2.15
N THR A 186 -27.62 -16.94 -2.68
CA THR A 186 -27.92 -18.06 -3.58
C THR A 186 -28.52 -19.27 -2.87
N GLY A 187 -28.23 -19.43 -1.58
CA GLY A 187 -28.73 -20.53 -0.74
C GLY A 187 -29.87 -20.17 0.19
N LEU A 188 -30.60 -19.07 -0.07
CA LEU A 188 -31.73 -18.68 0.78
C LEU A 188 -32.82 -19.78 0.81
N ASP A 189 -33.54 -19.84 1.93
CA ASP A 189 -34.82 -20.55 2.03
C ASP A 189 -35.93 -19.50 1.82
N PRO A 190 -36.88 -19.67 0.88
CA PRO A 190 -37.99 -18.75 0.69
C PRO A 190 -38.86 -18.54 1.94
N ARG A 191 -38.85 -19.48 2.88
CA ARG A 191 -39.66 -19.42 4.11
C ARG A 191 -38.83 -19.83 5.33
N PRO A 192 -37.81 -19.03 5.70
CA PRO A 192 -36.89 -19.39 6.76
C PRO A 192 -37.65 -19.47 8.09
N ARG A 193 -37.33 -20.47 8.91
CA ARG A 193 -37.90 -20.63 10.26
C ARG A 193 -36.81 -20.79 11.29
N LEU A 194 -36.97 -20.10 12.42
CA LEU A 194 -36.16 -20.36 13.60
C LEU A 194 -36.42 -21.80 14.10
N THR A 195 -35.33 -22.50 14.41
CA THR A 195 -35.37 -23.87 14.93
C THR A 195 -36.09 -23.93 16.28
N ALA A 196 -36.65 -25.09 16.62
CA ALA A 196 -37.40 -25.28 17.86
C ALA A 196 -36.55 -25.01 19.12
N SER A 197 -35.25 -25.31 19.07
CA SER A 197 -34.29 -25.02 20.14
C SER A 197 -34.19 -23.53 20.45
N SER A 198 -34.33 -22.66 19.44
CA SER A 198 -34.29 -21.20 19.60
C SER A 198 -35.59 -20.64 20.19
N ARG A 199 -36.74 -21.29 19.94
CA ARG A 199 -38.03 -20.90 20.54
C ARG A 199 -38.11 -21.20 22.04
N GLY A 200 -37.32 -22.17 22.52
CA GLY A 200 -37.21 -22.50 23.94
C GLY A 200 -36.45 -21.46 24.79
N LEU A 201 -35.75 -20.50 24.17
CA LEU A 201 -35.04 -19.44 24.89
C LEU A 201 -35.99 -18.43 25.57
N GLU A 202 -37.21 -18.25 25.05
CA GLU A 202 -38.23 -17.45 25.74
C GLU A 202 -38.79 -18.14 26.99
N GLN A 203 -38.83 -19.48 27.00
CA GLN A 203 -39.41 -20.27 28.09
C GLN A 203 -38.38 -20.63 29.18
N ARG A 204 -37.09 -20.63 28.86
CA ARG A 204 -35.99 -20.73 29.84
C ARG A 204 -35.58 -19.36 30.35
N ARG A 205 -36.52 -18.58 30.89
CA ARG A 205 -36.15 -17.55 31.86
C ARG A 205 -35.76 -18.25 33.16
N THR A 206 -34.53 -18.77 33.22
CA THR A 206 -33.86 -18.99 34.50
C THR A 206 -33.93 -17.66 35.25
N PRO A 207 -34.33 -17.64 36.55
CA PRO A 207 -34.28 -16.42 37.34
C PRO A 207 -32.89 -15.82 37.15
N LEU A 208 -32.82 -14.52 36.81
CA LEU A 208 -31.52 -13.84 36.82
C LEU A 208 -30.89 -14.13 38.19
N PRO A 209 -29.63 -14.56 38.24
CA PRO A 209 -28.93 -14.62 39.51
C PRO A 209 -29.07 -13.25 40.18
N PRO A 210 -29.21 -13.21 41.53
CA PRO A 210 -29.33 -11.95 42.23
C PRO A 210 -28.19 -11.02 41.79
N ARG A 211 -28.52 -9.73 41.59
CA ARG A 211 -27.49 -8.75 41.22
C ARG A 211 -26.36 -8.84 42.24
N PRO A 212 -25.09 -8.94 41.80
CA PRO A 212 -23.96 -8.96 42.72
C PRO A 212 -24.04 -7.75 43.65
N THR A 213 -23.82 -7.99 44.93
CA THR A 213 -23.74 -6.94 45.94
C THR A 213 -22.58 -5.99 45.62
N ASP A 214 -22.63 -4.76 46.14
CA ASP A 214 -21.54 -3.79 45.98
C ASP A 214 -20.18 -4.34 46.45
N LYS A 215 -20.19 -5.28 47.41
CA LYS A 215 -18.98 -5.97 47.87
C LYS A 215 -18.44 -6.91 46.79
N GLU A 216 -19.29 -7.73 46.18
CA GLU A 216 -18.91 -8.65 45.11
C GLU A 216 -18.44 -7.88 43.86
N LEU A 217 -19.09 -6.77 43.50
CA LEU A 217 -18.65 -5.87 42.44
C LEU A 217 -17.24 -5.34 42.69
N ARG A 218 -16.94 -4.87 43.91
CA ARG A 218 -15.60 -4.39 44.28
C ARG A 218 -14.55 -5.49 44.28
N GLU A 219 -14.91 -6.73 44.64
CA GLU A 219 -14.00 -7.88 44.58
C GLU A 219 -13.72 -8.28 43.14
N MET A 220 -14.72 -8.26 42.26
CA MET A 220 -14.58 -8.50 40.83
C MET A 220 -13.75 -7.42 40.14
N GLU A 221 -13.95 -6.14 40.48
CA GLU A 221 -13.11 -5.03 39.97
C GLU A 221 -11.65 -5.21 40.39
N LYS A 222 -11.40 -5.54 41.67
CA LYS A 222 -10.04 -5.82 42.15
C LYS A 222 -9.40 -7.04 41.49
N ALA A 223 -10.17 -8.09 41.23
CA ALA A 223 -9.69 -9.28 40.52
C ALA A 223 -9.32 -8.91 39.07
N ARG A 224 -10.19 -8.15 38.40
CA ARG A 224 -9.95 -7.68 37.03
C ARG A 224 -8.75 -6.75 36.94
N GLU A 225 -8.57 -5.84 37.89
CA GLU A 225 -7.37 -4.99 37.96
C GLU A 225 -6.08 -5.81 38.17
N ARG A 226 -6.14 -6.88 38.97
CA ARG A 226 -4.99 -7.77 39.18
C ARG A 226 -4.64 -8.54 37.91
N GLU A 227 -5.64 -9.11 37.24
CA GLU A 227 -5.46 -9.79 35.95
C GLU A 227 -4.88 -8.84 34.90
N LEU A 228 -5.39 -7.61 34.84
CA LEU A 228 -4.87 -6.61 33.89
C LEU A 228 -3.39 -6.30 34.15
N ARG A 229 -3.01 -6.12 35.42
CA ARG A 229 -1.61 -5.88 35.82
C ARG A 229 -0.71 -7.09 35.53
N GLU A 230 -1.22 -8.31 35.68
CA GLU A 230 -0.48 -9.52 35.35
C GLU A 230 -0.27 -9.65 33.84
N GLN A 231 -1.31 -9.38 33.04
CA GLN A 231 -1.20 -9.35 31.58
C GLN A 231 -0.23 -8.27 31.09
N GLU A 232 -0.26 -7.08 31.71
CA GLU A 232 0.66 -5.99 31.38
C GLU A 232 2.12 -6.37 31.67
N LYS A 233 2.39 -6.96 32.84
CA LYS A 233 3.74 -7.49 33.18
C LYS A 233 4.20 -8.58 32.21
N LEU A 234 3.30 -9.45 31.78
CA LEU A 234 3.63 -10.48 30.81
C LEU A 234 4.02 -9.87 29.46
N ARG A 235 3.24 -8.89 28.97
CA ARG A 235 3.53 -8.15 27.74
C ARG A 235 4.86 -7.40 27.81
N GLU A 236 5.16 -6.73 28.92
CA GLU A 236 6.45 -6.06 29.10
C GLU A 236 7.63 -7.04 29.05
N ARG A 237 7.46 -8.24 29.62
CA ARG A 237 8.50 -9.28 29.59
C ARG A 237 8.72 -9.81 28.18
N GLU A 238 7.64 -10.11 27.45
CA GLU A 238 7.70 -10.56 26.06
C GLU A 238 8.36 -9.49 25.17
N GLN A 239 8.03 -8.22 25.39
CA GLN A 239 8.64 -7.10 24.66
C GLN A 239 10.15 -7.01 24.93
N ARG A 240 10.59 -7.14 26.17
CA ARG A 240 12.03 -7.15 26.51
C ARG A 240 12.78 -8.34 25.90
N GLU A 241 12.16 -9.51 25.87
CA GLU A 241 12.74 -10.69 25.24
C GLU A 241 12.84 -10.52 23.70
N ALA A 242 11.81 -9.95 23.07
CA ALA A 242 11.81 -9.63 21.64
C ALA A 242 12.88 -8.58 21.28
N GLU A 243 13.03 -7.52 22.08
CA GLU A 243 14.09 -6.50 21.89
C GLU A 243 15.49 -7.11 22.02
N LYS A 244 15.69 -8.04 22.96
CA LYS A 244 16.97 -8.73 23.14
C LYS A 244 17.30 -9.59 21.93
N LEU A 245 16.34 -10.36 21.43
CA LEU A 245 16.48 -11.18 20.22
C LEU A 245 16.78 -10.30 19.00
N ALA A 246 16.09 -9.17 18.84
CA ALA A 246 16.32 -8.24 17.73
C ALA A 246 17.76 -7.68 17.76
N ARG A 247 18.25 -7.25 18.94
CA ARG A 247 19.63 -6.78 19.10
C ARG A 247 20.67 -7.87 18.82
N GLU A 248 20.36 -9.11 19.14
CA GLU A 248 21.25 -10.25 18.85
C GLU A 248 21.30 -10.57 17.36
N GLN A 249 20.14 -10.57 16.68
CA GLN A 249 20.05 -10.72 15.22
C GLN A 249 20.77 -9.59 14.48
N GLU A 250 20.65 -8.35 14.94
CA GLU A 250 21.34 -7.20 14.36
C GLU A 250 22.87 -7.34 14.48
N LYS A 251 23.36 -7.76 15.66
CA LYS A 251 24.79 -8.05 15.86
C LYS A 251 25.29 -9.16 14.94
N LEU A 252 24.48 -10.19 14.71
CA LEU A 252 24.82 -11.28 13.79
C LEU A 252 24.93 -10.77 12.36
N ARG A 253 23.94 -10.01 11.89
CA ARG A 253 23.94 -9.38 10.55
C ARG A 253 25.15 -8.47 10.34
N LEU A 254 25.51 -7.66 11.34
CA LEU A 254 26.69 -6.79 11.26
C LEU A 254 28.01 -7.58 11.19
N ARG A 255 28.08 -8.74 11.87
CA ARG A 255 29.25 -9.63 11.77
C ARG A 255 29.34 -10.26 10.38
N GLU A 256 28.23 -10.76 9.84
CA GLU A 256 28.18 -11.33 8.49
C GLU A 256 28.56 -10.29 7.43
N GLN A 257 28.05 -9.06 7.53
CA GLN A 257 28.42 -7.97 6.63
C GLN A 257 29.93 -7.66 6.67
N ARG A 258 30.53 -7.60 7.85
CA ARG A 258 31.98 -7.37 8.00
C ARG A 258 32.83 -8.50 7.42
N GLU A 259 32.39 -9.75 7.56
CA GLU A 259 33.10 -10.88 6.97
C GLU A 259 32.99 -10.88 5.44
N LEU A 260 31.81 -10.54 4.89
CA LEU A 260 31.63 -10.35 3.45
C LEU A 260 32.49 -9.21 2.90
N GLU A 261 32.59 -8.09 3.62
CA GLU A 261 33.42 -6.95 3.24
C GLU A 261 34.91 -7.34 3.22
N LYS A 262 35.40 -8.01 4.26
CA LYS A 262 36.78 -8.53 4.30
C LYS A 262 37.05 -9.54 3.18
N ALA A 263 36.08 -10.40 2.85
CA ALA A 263 36.22 -11.34 1.75
C ALA A 263 36.36 -10.60 0.41
N ARG A 264 35.52 -9.61 0.14
CA ARG A 264 35.62 -8.74 -1.05
C ARG A 264 36.96 -8.00 -1.13
N GLU A 265 37.46 -7.48 -0.01
CA GLU A 265 38.78 -6.82 0.01
C GLU A 265 39.92 -7.80 -0.32
N ARG A 266 39.85 -9.05 0.15
CA ARG A 266 40.84 -10.09 -0.17
C ARG A 266 40.82 -10.45 -1.65
N GLU A 267 39.62 -10.67 -2.20
CA GLU A 267 39.43 -10.95 -3.63
C GLU A 267 39.96 -9.80 -4.49
N PHE A 268 39.67 -8.55 -4.10
CA PHE A 268 40.17 -7.37 -4.81
C PHE A 268 41.70 -7.31 -4.80
N ARG A 269 42.35 -7.53 -3.66
CA ARG A 269 43.82 -7.55 -3.55
C ARG A 269 44.45 -8.68 -4.37
N GLU A 270 43.79 -9.83 -4.44
CA GLU A 270 44.25 -10.96 -5.25
C GLU A 270 44.15 -10.65 -6.74
N GLN A 271 43.02 -10.09 -7.20
CA GLN A 271 42.87 -9.62 -8.58
C GLN A 271 43.90 -8.56 -8.94
N GLU A 272 44.19 -7.61 -8.05
CA GLU A 272 45.19 -6.58 -8.27
C GLU A 272 46.61 -7.16 -8.41
N ARG A 273 46.95 -8.17 -7.60
CA ARG A 273 48.23 -8.89 -7.72
C ARG A 273 48.34 -9.61 -9.06
N LEU A 274 47.31 -10.36 -9.44
CA LEU A 274 47.25 -11.08 -10.71
C LEU A 274 47.39 -10.12 -11.90
N PHE A 275 46.72 -8.97 -11.84
CA PHE A 275 46.83 -7.94 -12.87
C PHE A 275 48.26 -7.41 -13.01
N ARG A 276 48.91 -7.06 -11.90
CA ARG A 276 50.32 -6.60 -11.92
C ARG A 276 51.28 -7.67 -12.44
N ASP A 277 51.05 -8.94 -12.10
CA ASP A 277 51.89 -10.03 -12.57
C ASP A 277 51.70 -10.28 -14.08
N GLN A 278 50.47 -10.18 -14.60
CA GLN A 278 50.19 -10.21 -16.04
C GLN A 278 50.84 -9.04 -16.78
N GLU A 279 50.80 -7.84 -16.21
CA GLU A 279 51.41 -6.65 -16.79
C GLU A 279 52.95 -6.82 -16.89
N LYS A 280 53.59 -7.28 -15.82
CA LYS A 280 55.04 -7.60 -15.84
C LYS A 280 55.39 -8.70 -16.83
N ALA A 281 54.54 -9.72 -16.98
CA ALA A 281 54.74 -10.77 -17.96
C ALA A 281 54.70 -10.21 -19.39
N ARG A 282 53.70 -9.37 -19.70
CA ARG A 282 53.59 -8.67 -20.99
C ARG A 282 54.80 -7.77 -21.27
N GLU A 283 55.27 -7.02 -20.28
CA GLU A 283 56.48 -6.19 -20.44
C GLU A 283 57.73 -7.03 -20.73
N ARG A 284 57.87 -8.20 -20.09
CA ARG A 284 58.99 -9.13 -20.35
C ARG A 284 58.92 -9.68 -21.75
N GLU A 285 57.75 -10.14 -22.19
CA GLU A 285 57.54 -10.62 -23.56
C GLU A 285 57.87 -9.53 -24.60
N LEU A 286 57.42 -8.29 -24.37
CA LEU A 286 57.71 -7.17 -25.25
C LEU A 286 59.23 -6.92 -25.35
N ARG A 287 59.95 -6.91 -24.22
CA ARG A 287 61.41 -6.75 -24.21
C ARG A 287 62.13 -7.90 -24.90
N GLU A 288 61.64 -9.12 -24.80
CA GLU A 288 62.22 -10.26 -25.53
C GLU A 288 61.98 -10.14 -27.04
N GLN A 289 60.77 -9.74 -27.46
CA GLN A 289 60.48 -9.46 -28.88
C GLN A 289 61.35 -8.33 -29.43
N GLU A 290 61.56 -7.26 -28.68
CA GLU A 290 62.46 -6.16 -29.08
C GLU A 290 63.92 -6.63 -29.22
N LYS A 291 64.41 -7.45 -28.27
CA LYS A 291 65.76 -8.04 -28.36
C LYS A 291 65.89 -8.97 -29.56
N LEU A 292 64.86 -9.76 -29.87
CA LEU A 292 64.84 -10.63 -31.03
C LEU A 292 64.93 -9.81 -32.32
N ARG A 293 64.07 -8.78 -32.46
CA ARG A 293 64.09 -7.85 -33.61
C ARG A 293 65.44 -7.15 -33.77
N ALA A 294 66.05 -6.71 -32.67
CA ALA A 294 67.36 -6.06 -32.71
C ALA A 294 68.47 -7.03 -33.16
N ARG A 295 68.39 -8.31 -32.79
CA ARG A 295 69.32 -9.35 -33.25
C ARG A 295 69.13 -9.66 -34.73
N GLU A 296 67.88 -9.79 -35.18
CA GLU A 296 67.55 -9.99 -36.60
C GLU A 296 68.02 -8.80 -37.45
N ALA A 297 67.79 -7.57 -37.01
CA ALA A 297 68.27 -6.36 -37.70
C ALA A 297 69.80 -6.33 -37.82
N LYS A 298 70.52 -6.66 -36.74
CA LYS A 298 72.01 -6.76 -36.78
C LYS A 298 72.50 -7.89 -37.68
N ALA A 299 71.79 -9.03 -37.72
CA ALA A 299 72.13 -10.13 -38.61
C ALA A 299 71.94 -9.72 -40.08
N ALA A 300 70.81 -9.07 -40.39
CA ALA A 300 70.53 -8.54 -41.73
C ALA A 300 71.55 -7.47 -42.17
N GLU A 301 71.95 -6.57 -41.27
CA GLU A 301 72.99 -5.57 -41.55
C GLU A 301 74.36 -6.21 -41.85
N LYS A 302 74.74 -7.23 -41.06
CA LYS A 302 75.98 -7.98 -41.28
C LYS A 302 75.95 -8.80 -42.58
N GLU A 303 74.79 -9.32 -42.96
CA GLU A 303 74.59 -10.02 -44.22
C GLU A 303 74.64 -9.06 -45.41
N ALA A 304 74.03 -7.88 -45.30
CA ALA A 304 74.12 -6.80 -46.29
C ALA A 304 75.57 -6.31 -46.47
N ALA A 305 76.33 -6.15 -45.38
CA ALA A 305 77.75 -5.77 -45.44
C ALA A 305 78.61 -6.83 -46.15
N ARG A 306 78.37 -8.12 -45.89
CA ARG A 306 79.05 -9.21 -46.60
C ARG A 306 78.70 -9.26 -48.09
N GLN A 307 77.45 -8.98 -48.44
CA GLN A 307 77.03 -8.89 -49.84
C GLN A 307 77.71 -7.68 -50.53
N ALA A 308 77.81 -6.54 -49.85
CA ALA A 308 78.50 -5.35 -50.35
C ALA A 308 80.01 -5.57 -50.57
N GLU A 309 80.71 -6.21 -49.62
CA GLU A 309 82.13 -6.58 -49.76
C GLU A 309 82.34 -7.60 -50.89
N SER A 310 81.39 -8.53 -51.09
CA SER A 310 81.45 -9.46 -52.22
C SER A 310 81.24 -8.76 -53.57
N THR A 311 80.39 -7.73 -53.65
CA THR A 311 80.26 -6.92 -54.88
C THR A 311 81.45 -6.01 -55.12
N GLU A 312 82.10 -5.47 -54.08
CA GLU A 312 83.36 -4.72 -54.23
C GLU A 312 84.53 -5.60 -54.65
N HIS A 313 84.61 -6.83 -54.12
CA HIS A 313 85.67 -7.78 -54.50
C HIS A 313 85.51 -8.27 -55.95
N LEU A 314 84.28 -8.42 -56.43
CA LEU A 314 83.97 -8.68 -57.85
C LEU A 314 84.28 -7.47 -58.75
N GLY A 315 84.12 -6.24 -58.25
CA GLY A 315 84.53 -5.02 -58.96
C GLY A 315 86.07 -4.89 -59.08
N MET A 316 86.80 -5.21 -58.01
CA MET A 316 88.28 -5.14 -58.00
C MET A 316 88.95 -6.27 -58.79
N GLU A 317 88.30 -7.43 -58.97
CA GLU A 317 88.81 -8.50 -59.84
C GLU A 317 88.68 -8.17 -61.33
N GLN A 318 87.70 -7.34 -61.72
CA GLN A 318 87.61 -6.84 -63.11
C GLN A 318 88.66 -5.76 -63.41
N GLU A 319 89.09 -4.98 -62.42
CA GLU A 319 90.10 -3.92 -62.60
C GLU A 319 91.55 -4.45 -62.63
N LYS A 320 91.80 -5.70 -62.19
CA LYS A 320 93.12 -6.37 -62.25
C LYS A 320 93.36 -7.20 -63.51
N LEU A 321 92.45 -7.17 -64.48
CA LEU A 321 92.54 -7.92 -65.74
C LEU A 321 92.80 -7.05 -66.97
N GLU A 322 93.18 -5.78 -66.81
CA GLU A 322 93.78 -5.01 -67.91
C GLU A 322 95.32 -5.06 -67.82
N PRO A 323 96.01 -5.77 -68.73
CA PRO A 323 97.44 -5.63 -68.87
C PRO A 323 97.75 -4.37 -69.68
N THR A 324 98.63 -3.54 -69.13
CA THR A 324 99.37 -2.53 -69.88
C THR A 324 100.13 -3.18 -71.04
N GLU A 325 99.72 -2.86 -72.26
CA GLU A 325 100.58 -2.66 -73.44
C GLU A 325 100.16 -1.38 -74.18
#